data_AF-A0A0C6FUG6-F1
#
_entry.id   AF-A0A0C6FUG6-F1
#
_cell.length_a   1.000
_cell.length_b   1.000
_cell.length_c   1.000
_cell.angle_alpha   90.00
_cell.angle_beta   90.00
_cell.angle_gamma   90.00
#
_symmetry.space_group_name_H-M   'P 1'
#
loop_
_entity.id
_entity.type
_entity.pdbx_description
1 polymer ?
#
loop_
_entity_poly.entity_id
_entity_poly.type
_entity_poly.pdbx_seq_one_letter_code
_entity_poly.pdbx_strand_id
1 'polypeptide(L)'
;MSNVDPDDPRVRLAEDRTVLAAERTYAAWLRTGLAFLIVGLAAQRFLSEVLPGWPLRIMALALVACAFGCFCAAAWRDHAVRRSLASAPMRMMPRALTLGIALLLSAVASLAAVTLWQV
;
A
#
# COMPACT_ATOMS: atom_id res chain seq x y z
N MET A 1 -20.27 19.66 -28.69
CA MET A 1 -20.12 18.79 -27.50
C MET A 1 -20.70 17.43 -27.89
N SER A 2 -19.90 16.39 -28.07
CA SER A 2 -20.44 15.07 -28.43
C SER A 2 -21.29 14.55 -27.28
N ASN A 3 -22.60 14.38 -27.51
CA ASN A 3 -23.50 13.66 -26.60
C ASN A 3 -23.10 12.18 -26.63
N VAL A 4 -22.05 11.83 -25.90
CA VAL A 4 -21.66 10.44 -25.68
C VAL A 4 -22.60 9.90 -24.62
N ASP A 5 -23.34 8.86 -24.99
CA ASP A 5 -24.23 8.17 -24.06
C ASP A 5 -23.39 7.54 -22.93
N PRO A 6 -23.63 7.87 -21.65
CA PRO A 6 -22.92 7.26 -20.54
C PRO A 6 -23.09 5.73 -20.48
N ASP A 7 -24.15 5.18 -21.10
CA ASP A 7 -24.37 3.74 -21.22
C ASP A 7 -23.70 3.10 -22.47
N ASP A 8 -22.94 3.88 -23.26
CA ASP A 8 -22.16 3.32 -24.37
C ASP A 8 -21.16 2.29 -23.82
N PRO A 9 -21.19 1.03 -24.30
CA PRO A 9 -20.26 -0.01 -23.85
C PRO A 9 -18.79 0.39 -24.02
N ARG A 10 -18.45 1.27 -24.96
CA ARG A 10 -17.08 1.79 -25.14
C ARG A 10 -16.63 2.65 -23.97
N VAL A 11 -17.50 3.46 -23.40
CA VAL A 11 -17.22 4.30 -22.22
C VAL A 11 -17.02 3.42 -21.00
N ARG A 12 -17.94 2.47 -20.76
CA ARG A 12 -17.84 1.52 -19.65
C ARG A 12 -16.55 0.70 -19.68
N LEU A 13 -16.18 0.18 -20.85
CA LEU A 13 -14.93 -0.57 -21.03
C LEU A 13 -13.68 0.30 -20.81
N ALA A 14 -13.74 1.59 -21.15
CA ALA A 14 -12.66 2.52 -20.87
C ALA A 14 -12.52 2.77 -19.35
N GLU A 15 -13.63 2.98 -18.65
CA GLU A 15 -13.65 3.15 -17.19
C GLU A 15 -13.14 1.90 -16.46
N ASP A 16 -13.59 0.70 -16.83
CA ASP A 16 -13.13 -0.57 -16.25
C ASP A 16 -11.60 -0.73 -16.35
N ARG A 17 -10.99 -0.33 -17.48
CA ARG A 17 -9.54 -0.38 -17.68
C ARG A 17 -8.79 0.57 -16.75
N THR A 18 -9.35 1.75 -16.48
CA THR A 18 -8.74 2.72 -15.55
C THR A 18 -8.79 2.22 -14.11
N VAL A 19 -9.89 1.58 -13.71
CA VAL A 19 -10.05 0.98 -12.38
C VAL A 19 -9.07 -0.17 -12.20
N LEU A 20 -8.97 -1.08 -13.16
CA LEU A 20 -8.03 -2.21 -13.09
C LEU A 20 -6.56 -1.75 -13.06
N ALA A 21 -6.22 -0.66 -13.76
CA ALA A 21 -4.89 -0.06 -13.67
C ALA A 21 -4.61 0.52 -12.27
N ALA A 22 -5.60 1.16 -11.65
CA ALA A 22 -5.49 1.67 -10.28
C ALA A 22 -5.31 0.54 -9.26
N GLU A 23 -6.12 -0.53 -9.35
CA GLU A 23 -6.02 -1.70 -8.47
C GLU A 23 -4.65 -2.37 -8.57
N ARG A 24 -4.09 -2.52 -9.79
CA ARG A 24 -2.72 -3.05 -9.98
C ARG A 24 -1.66 -2.18 -9.33
N THR A 25 -1.82 -0.85 -9.42
CA THR A 25 -0.89 0.09 -8.78
C THR A 25 -0.97 -0.06 -7.26
N TYR A 26 -2.17 -0.14 -6.70
CA TYR A 26 -2.38 -0.38 -5.26
C TYR A 26 -1.73 -1.69 -4.79
N ALA A 27 -1.98 -2.80 -5.51
CA ALA A 27 -1.37 -4.09 -5.20
C ALA A 27 0.17 -4.05 -5.30
N ALA A 28 0.72 -3.25 -6.23
CA ALA A 28 2.16 -3.06 -6.33
C ALA A 28 2.75 -2.36 -5.10
N TRP A 29 2.10 -1.30 -4.61
CA TRP A 29 2.52 -0.62 -3.37
C TRP A 29 2.46 -1.53 -2.14
N LEU A 30 1.42 -2.35 -2.02
CA LEU A 30 1.32 -3.32 -0.92
C LEU A 30 2.46 -4.34 -0.96
N ARG A 31 2.77 -4.87 -2.15
CA ARG A 31 3.84 -5.86 -2.33
C ARG A 31 5.21 -5.29 -1.97
N THR A 32 5.51 -4.07 -2.42
CA THR A 32 6.79 -3.43 -2.09
C THR A 32 6.89 -3.12 -0.61
N GLY A 33 5.80 -2.66 0.02
CA GLY A 33 5.75 -2.45 1.47
C GLY A 33 5.98 -3.74 2.25
N LEU A 34 5.34 -4.84 1.85
CA LEU A 34 5.51 -6.15 2.49
C LEU A 34 6.93 -6.68 2.35
N ALA A 35 7.56 -6.51 1.18
CA ALA A 35 8.95 -6.89 0.96
C ALA A 35 9.89 -6.13 1.91
N PHE A 36 9.72 -4.81 2.03
CA PHE A 36 10.51 -4.00 2.97
C PHE A 36 10.30 -4.43 4.43
N LEU A 37 9.06 -4.72 4.82
CA LEU A 37 8.74 -5.18 6.17
C LEU A 37 9.42 -6.52 6.47
N ILE A 38 9.25 -7.53 5.61
CA ILE A 38 9.85 -8.86 5.78
C ILE A 38 11.37 -8.74 5.86
N VAL A 39 11.99 -7.98 4.95
CA VAL A 39 13.45 -7.82 4.92
C VAL A 39 13.93 -7.09 6.17
N GLY A 40 13.24 -6.05 6.63
CA GLY A 40 13.60 -5.33 7.87
C GLY A 40 13.58 -6.24 9.11
N LEU A 41 12.54 -7.05 9.26
CA LEU A 41 12.42 -7.99 10.38
C LEU A 41 13.44 -9.14 10.27
N ALA A 42 13.62 -9.70 9.07
CA ALA A 42 14.59 -10.75 8.82
C ALA A 42 16.01 -10.25 9.09
N ALA A 43 16.36 -9.05 8.62
CA ALA A 43 17.66 -8.45 8.88
C ALA A 43 17.95 -8.34 10.38
N GLN A 44 16.99 -7.82 11.18
CA GLN A 44 17.17 -7.77 12.63
C GLN A 44 17.42 -9.15 13.24
N ARG A 45 16.67 -10.18 12.81
CA ARG A 45 16.73 -11.52 13.42
C ARG A 45 17.96 -12.32 13.03
N PHE A 46 18.43 -12.20 11.79
CA PHE A 46 19.56 -12.97 11.28
C PHE A 46 20.92 -12.30 11.53
N LEU A 47 20.97 -10.96 11.52
CA LEU A 47 22.22 -10.21 11.69
C LEU A 47 22.48 -9.79 13.15
N SER A 48 21.58 -10.06 14.09
CA SER A 48 21.74 -9.70 15.51
C SER A 48 22.98 -10.30 16.17
N GLU A 49 23.46 -11.44 15.66
CA GLU A 49 24.63 -12.14 16.20
C GLU A 49 25.94 -11.69 15.52
N VAL A 50 25.86 -10.97 14.39
CA VAL A 50 27.02 -10.64 13.54
C VAL A 50 27.37 -9.16 13.59
N LEU A 51 26.37 -8.26 13.64
CA LEU A 51 26.61 -6.81 13.69
C LEU A 51 26.38 -6.23 15.08
N PRO A 52 27.07 -5.12 15.42
CA PRO A 52 26.73 -4.34 16.60
C PRO A 52 25.26 -3.89 16.53
N GLY A 53 24.57 -3.96 17.67
CA GLY A 53 23.11 -3.80 17.71
C GLY A 53 22.60 -2.43 17.23
N TRP A 54 23.39 -1.37 17.38
CA TRP A 54 22.96 0.00 17.05
C TRP A 54 22.74 0.25 15.53
N PRO A 55 23.72 0.00 14.64
CA PRO A 55 23.52 0.17 13.20
C PRO A 55 22.49 -0.80 12.62
N LEU A 56 22.39 -2.03 13.15
CA LEU A 56 21.39 -2.99 12.70
C LEU A 56 19.96 -2.50 12.99
N ARG A 57 19.72 -1.95 14.19
CA ARG A 57 18.43 -1.35 14.57
C ARG A 57 18.05 -0.21 13.65
N ILE A 58 18.99 0.68 13.31
CA ILE A 58 18.72 1.79 12.38
C ILE A 58 18.32 1.26 11.00
N MET A 59 19.04 0.27 10.47
CA MET A 59 18.73 -0.35 9.19
C MET A 59 17.33 -0.98 9.20
N ALA A 60 17.01 -1.78 10.23
CA ALA A 60 15.71 -2.42 10.37
C ALA A 60 14.58 -1.39 10.50
N LEU A 61 14.77 -0.34 11.31
CA LEU A 61 13.80 0.74 11.48
C LEU A 61 13.58 1.52 10.19
N ALA A 62 14.65 1.79 9.42
CA ALA A 62 14.55 2.46 8.12
C ALA A 62 13.74 1.63 7.12
N LEU A 63 13.99 0.32 7.04
CA LEU A 63 13.21 -0.61 6.20
C LEU A 63 11.74 -0.66 6.60
N VAL A 64 11.44 -0.71 7.90
CA VAL A 64 10.05 -0.68 8.41
C VAL A 64 9.39 0.68 8.13
N ALA A 65 10.13 1.79 8.22
CA ALA A 65 9.62 3.11 7.86
C ALA A 65 9.31 3.21 6.36
N CYS A 66 10.16 2.65 5.49
CA CYS A 66 9.89 2.55 4.05
C CYS A 66 8.63 1.70 3.77
N ALA A 67 8.44 0.59 4.51
CA ALA A 67 7.23 -0.22 4.40
C ALA A 67 5.96 0.56 4.76
N PHE A 68 6.00 1.28 5.90
CA PHE A 68 4.91 2.16 6.33
C PHE A 68 4.61 3.25 5.30
N GLY A 69 5.65 3.88 4.74
CA GLY A 69 5.52 4.84 3.64
C GLY A 69 4.81 4.26 2.42
N CYS A 70 5.12 3.01 2.05
CA CYS A 70 4.44 2.31 0.94
C CYS A 70 2.95 2.09 1.22
N PHE A 71 2.58 1.67 2.44
CA PHE A 71 1.18 1.46 2.81
C PHE A 71 0.38 2.77 2.87
N CYS A 72 0.99 3.84 3.39
CA CYS A 72 0.41 5.17 3.37
C CYS A 72 0.23 5.71 1.94
N ALA A 73 1.23 5.52 1.07
CA ALA A 73 1.14 5.89 -0.34
C ALA A 73 0.01 5.11 -1.05
N ALA A 74 -0.14 3.82 -0.76
CA ALA A 74 -1.23 3.00 -1.29
C ALA A 74 -2.60 3.55 -0.88
N ALA A 75 -2.79 3.88 0.40
CA ALA A 75 -4.04 4.44 0.92
C ALA A 75 -4.34 5.84 0.34
N TRP A 76 -3.33 6.71 0.25
CA TRP A 76 -3.48 8.05 -0.32
C TRP A 76 -3.84 8.00 -1.81
N ARG A 77 -3.17 7.12 -2.57
CA ARG A 77 -3.44 6.90 -4.00
C ARG A 77 -4.85 6.34 -4.22
N ASP A 78 -5.28 5.37 -3.43
CA ASP A 78 -6.64 4.81 -3.50
C ASP A 78 -7.69 5.89 -3.24
N HIS A 79 -7.48 6.74 -2.23
CA HIS A 79 -8.38 7.86 -1.93
C HIS A 79 -8.41 8.90 -3.05
N ALA A 80 -7.26 9.27 -3.61
CA ALA A 80 -7.17 10.23 -4.70
C ALA A 80 -7.88 9.73 -5.97
N VAL A 81 -7.66 8.46 -6.34
CA VAL A 81 -8.30 7.83 -7.51
C VAL A 81 -9.81 7.70 -7.31
N ARG A 82 -10.27 7.33 -6.11
CA ARG A 82 -11.70 7.24 -5.79
C ARG A 82 -12.40 8.59 -5.79
N ARG A 83 -11.70 9.68 -5.44
CA ARG A 83 -12.22 11.05 -5.58
C ARG A 83 -12.39 11.46 -7.05
N SER A 84 -11.42 11.13 -7.90
CA SER A 84 -11.53 11.42 -9.34
C SER A 84 -12.58 10.57 -10.06
N LEU A 85 -12.87 9.37 -9.56
CA LEU A 85 -13.84 8.44 -10.14
C LEU A 85 -15.21 8.47 -9.43
N ALA A 86 -15.46 9.46 -8.55
CA ALA A 86 -16.71 9.55 -7.79
C ALA A 86 -17.97 9.74 -8.66
N SER A 87 -17.80 10.14 -9.92
CA SER A 87 -18.86 10.30 -10.92
C SER A 87 -19.13 9.03 -11.74
N ALA A 88 -18.32 7.97 -11.62
CA ALA A 88 -18.50 6.74 -12.40
C ALA A 88 -19.40 5.74 -11.62
N PRO A 89 -20.51 5.25 -12.21
CA PRO A 89 -21.48 4.36 -11.57
C PRO A 89 -20.99 2.90 -11.50
N MET A 90 -19.77 2.66 -11.02
CA MET A 90 -19.11 1.36 -11.12
C MET A 90 -18.77 0.73 -9.76
N ARG A 91 -18.86 -0.60 -9.72
CA ARG A 91 -18.61 -1.46 -8.55
C ARG A 91 -17.09 -1.65 -8.34
N MET A 92 -16.41 -0.60 -7.87
CA MET A 92 -15.01 -0.73 -7.42
C MET A 92 -14.91 -1.73 -6.25
N MET A 93 -13.74 -2.36 -6.06
CA MET A 93 -13.46 -3.10 -4.83
C MET A 93 -13.95 -2.31 -3.59
N PRO A 94 -14.62 -2.98 -2.63
CA PRO A 94 -15.23 -2.30 -1.50
C PRO A 94 -14.19 -1.45 -0.78
N ARG A 95 -14.49 -0.15 -0.60
CA ARG A 95 -13.60 0.83 0.04
C ARG A 95 -13.07 0.32 1.38
N ALA A 96 -13.92 -0.39 2.13
CA ALA A 96 -13.56 -0.98 3.41
C ALA A 96 -12.44 -2.01 3.31
N LEU A 97 -12.35 -2.76 2.21
CA LEU A 97 -11.33 -3.80 2.03
C LEU A 97 -9.96 -3.17 1.72
N THR A 98 -9.87 -2.25 0.77
CA THR A 98 -8.60 -1.60 0.40
C THR A 98 -8.09 -0.72 1.54
N LEU A 99 -8.96 0.02 2.21
CA LEU A 99 -8.56 0.81 3.38
C LEU A 99 -8.19 -0.11 4.55
N GLY A 100 -8.98 -1.17 4.79
CA GLY A 100 -8.76 -2.12 5.87
C GLY A 100 -7.42 -2.86 5.76
N ILE A 101 -7.05 -3.32 4.56
CA ILE A 101 -5.75 -3.97 4.32
C ILE A 101 -4.60 -2.98 4.55
N ALA A 102 -4.68 -1.76 4.00
CA ALA A 102 -3.62 -0.76 4.19
C ALA A 102 -3.47 -0.38 5.67
N LEU A 103 -4.58 -0.17 6.39
CA LEU A 103 -4.58 0.14 7.82
C LEU A 103 -4.01 -1.01 8.66
N LEU A 104 -4.43 -2.24 8.38
CA LEU A 104 -3.91 -3.42 9.07
C LEU A 104 -2.39 -3.54 8.88
N LEU A 105 -1.90 -3.41 7.64
CA LEU A 105 -0.47 -3.51 7.35
C LEU A 105 0.33 -2.36 7.96
N SER A 106 -0.21 -1.14 7.95
CA SER A 106 0.39 -0.01 8.65
C SER A 106 0.45 -0.25 10.16
N ALA A 107 -0.60 -0.78 10.78
CA ALA A 107 -0.61 -1.12 12.20
C ALA A 107 0.44 -2.19 12.56
N VAL A 108 0.56 -3.22 11.73
CA VAL A 108 1.60 -4.26 11.88
C VAL A 108 3.01 -3.65 11.75
N ALA A 109 3.23 -2.77 10.77
CA ALA A 109 4.52 -2.08 10.61
C ALA A 109 4.85 -1.17 11.80
N SER A 110 3.87 -0.43 12.33
CA SER A 110 4.05 0.40 13.53
C SER A 110 4.37 -0.46 14.76
N LEU A 111 3.65 -1.57 14.95
CA LEU A 111 3.95 -2.50 16.05
C LEU A 111 5.37 -3.06 15.93
N ALA A 112 5.78 -3.47 14.72
CA ALA A 112 7.13 -3.94 14.47
C ALA A 112 8.18 -2.88 14.82
N ALA A 113 7.97 -1.62 14.39
CA ALA A 113 8.86 -0.52 14.74
C ALA A 113 8.98 -0.31 16.26
N VAL A 114 7.86 -0.39 16.99
CA VAL A 114 7.86 -0.29 18.47
C VAL A 114 8.63 -1.46 19.10
N THR A 115 8.41 -2.70 18.63
CA THR A 115 9.13 -3.86 19.15
C THR A 115 10.64 -3.76 18.92
N LEU A 116 11.06 -3.28 17.74
CA LEU A 116 12.47 -3.06 17.41
C LEU A 116 13.12 -1.96 18.26
N TRP A 117 12.33 -0.99 18.72
CA TRP A 117 12.80 0.06 19.62
C TRP A 117 13.04 -0.45 21.06
N GLN A 118 12.23 -1.40 21.52
CA GLN A 118 12.28 -1.93 22.88
C GLN A 118 13.39 -2.97 23.09
N VAL A 119 13.81 -3.67 22.03
CA VAL A 119 14.92 -4.63 22.02
C VAL A 119 16.24 -3.87 21.92
#